data_AF-A0A7S0MJD6-F1
#
_entry.id   AF-A0A7S0MJD6-F1
#
_cell.length_a   1.000
_cell.length_b   1.000
_cell.length_c   1.000
_cell.angle_alpha   90.00
_cell.angle_beta   90.00
_cell.angle_gamma   90.00
#
_symmetry.space_group_name_H-M   'P 1'
#
loop_
_entity.id
_entity.type
_entity.pdbx_description
1 polymer ?
#
loop_
_entity_poly.entity_id
_entity_poly.type
_entity_poly.pdbx_seq_one_letter_code
_entity_poly.pdbx_strand_id
1 'polypeptide(L)'
;LWFCCCIITAVLRKEQYARYFFSLVFATSVVLEVLSSIGYYIIKAERESWNMLLWVPGDLMISLGIILCESQLVKILFLYSAIGFLSVVLREYTYELDGFYICIRVLQSSCVPPALIACIIIALRWRAVNHAHRLVCNDQAQYQLVWSAMMSKPEDLAYLADLKDEVNHLQFGLPRSKPRQQYTHQSGSTLERLSLHAGPSRQWSWLAIWLSKHQLAASKLLHTPFCSESNGQLPFHADSDNLSLLNNLDQLYVQATCLHPVLIEKVREWAADSRGLFLASLAAGDDQQQWVPPYLGVGEENEEYIKWCKVKAVDRAVQKAVRSYGQDVSRLVDLCRQCICFENVQDLANCLKIIAADHTVCLVRIKNRLDLHYDAGQSGGYRNLALNLSLTTEWSCSLGLEKHVCELQLILKSFAEVKSNEGHRRYVIFRDLRGE
;
A
#
# COMPACT_ATOMS: atom_id res chain seq x y z
N LEU A 1 -3.47 38.36 20.09
CA LEU A 1 -3.45 38.18 18.61
C LEU A 1 -3.16 36.73 18.20
N TRP A 2 -2.04 36.15 18.64
CA TRP A 2 -1.62 34.76 18.31
C TRP A 2 -2.70 33.70 18.54
N PHE A 3 -3.37 33.75 19.71
CA PHE A 3 -4.45 32.84 20.07
C PHE A 3 -5.70 32.98 19.17
N CYS A 4 -6.13 34.22 18.89
CA CYS A 4 -7.26 34.49 17.99
C CYS A 4 -6.97 34.05 16.55
N CYS A 5 -5.73 34.24 16.08
CA CYS A 5 -5.31 33.81 14.76
C CYS A 5 -5.29 32.28 14.63
N CYS A 6 -4.78 31.53 15.63
CA CYS A 6 -4.81 30.07 15.63
C CYS A 6 -6.25 29.50 15.57
N ILE A 7 -7.19 30.14 16.26
CA ILE A 7 -8.62 29.79 16.20
C ILE A 7 -9.17 30.03 14.79
N ILE A 8 -8.87 31.17 14.18
CA ILE A 8 -9.32 31.50 12.81
C ILE A 8 -8.77 30.48 11.80
N THR A 9 -7.49 30.11 11.89
CA THR A 9 -6.90 29.11 10.97
C THR A 9 -7.48 27.71 11.18
N ALA A 10 -7.75 27.32 12.42
CA ALA A 10 -8.42 26.05 12.76
C ALA A 10 -9.88 25.98 12.30
N VAL A 11 -10.51 27.15 12.08
CA VAL A 11 -11.88 27.28 11.55
C VAL A 11 -11.88 27.25 10.01
N LEU A 12 -10.86 27.81 9.35
CA LEU A 12 -10.82 27.97 7.88
C LEU A 12 -10.58 26.68 7.06
N ARG A 13 -10.45 25.51 7.70
CA ARG A 13 -10.53 24.14 7.08
C ARG A 13 -9.63 23.82 5.88
N LYS A 14 -8.69 24.67 5.46
CA LYS A 14 -7.77 24.36 4.37
C LYS A 14 -6.35 24.16 4.88
N GLU A 15 -5.90 22.91 4.96
CA GLU A 15 -4.56 22.50 5.43
C GLU A 15 -3.42 23.26 4.74
N GLN A 16 -3.54 23.52 3.44
CA GLN A 16 -2.52 24.26 2.70
C GLN A 16 -2.37 25.70 3.22
N TYR A 17 -3.47 26.39 3.48
CA TYR A 17 -3.44 27.76 4.01
C TYR A 17 -3.01 27.78 5.47
N ALA A 18 -3.31 26.75 6.25
CA ALA A 18 -2.81 26.63 7.62
C ALA A 18 -1.28 26.54 7.65
N ARG A 19 -0.66 25.78 6.74
CA ARG A 19 0.81 25.70 6.65
C ARG A 19 1.45 27.04 6.28
N TYR A 20 0.93 27.72 5.25
CA TYR A 20 1.45 29.03 4.85
C TYR A 20 1.21 30.11 5.89
N PHE A 21 0.04 30.10 6.52
CA PHE A 21 -0.32 31.09 7.53
C PHE A 21 0.46 30.89 8.83
N PHE A 22 0.65 29.64 9.31
CA PHE A 22 1.53 29.39 10.45
C PHE A 22 2.96 29.81 10.16
N SER A 23 3.47 29.48 8.97
CA SER A 23 4.82 29.89 8.55
C SER A 23 4.94 31.42 8.52
N LEU A 24 3.93 32.12 8.00
CA LEU A 24 3.90 33.58 7.94
C LEU A 24 3.81 34.19 9.33
N VAL A 25 2.82 33.82 10.14
CA VAL A 25 2.61 34.37 11.49
C VAL A 25 3.81 34.11 12.40
N PHE A 26 4.43 32.93 12.28
CA PHE A 26 5.63 32.59 13.02
C PHE A 26 6.85 33.38 12.54
N ALA A 27 7.05 33.52 11.23
CA ALA A 27 8.10 34.38 10.68
C ALA A 27 7.90 35.84 11.15
N THR A 28 6.66 36.34 11.16
CA THR A 28 6.36 37.69 11.66
C THR A 28 6.60 37.80 13.17
N SER A 29 6.28 36.79 13.98
CA SER A 29 6.55 36.84 15.43
C SER A 29 8.05 36.83 15.71
N VAL A 30 8.81 35.99 15.02
CA VAL A 30 10.28 35.99 15.11
C VAL A 30 10.79 37.38 14.72
N VAL A 31 10.41 37.92 13.56
CA VAL A 31 10.83 39.26 13.12
C VAL A 31 10.49 40.34 14.15
N LEU A 32 9.30 40.32 14.74
CA LEU A 32 8.93 41.29 15.79
C LEU A 32 9.78 41.14 17.05
N GLU A 33 10.13 39.91 17.43
CA GLU A 33 10.99 39.63 18.57
C GLU A 33 12.45 40.05 18.31
N VAL A 34 12.94 39.87 17.07
CA VAL A 34 14.21 40.42 16.59
C VAL A 34 14.19 41.93 16.67
N LEU A 35 13.17 42.59 16.11
CA LEU A 35 13.06 44.04 16.05
C LEU A 35 12.92 44.66 17.46
N SER A 36 12.18 43.99 18.36
CA SER A 36 12.08 44.38 19.77
C SER A 36 13.44 44.28 20.46
N SER A 37 14.18 43.19 20.22
CA SER A 37 15.52 42.98 20.76
C SER A 37 16.53 44.00 20.22
N ILE A 38 16.49 44.29 18.91
CA ILE A 38 17.31 45.33 18.27
C ILE A 38 16.96 46.71 18.84
N GLY A 39 15.67 47.04 18.97
CA GLY A 39 15.21 48.31 19.53
C GLY A 39 15.67 48.52 20.97
N TYR A 40 15.58 47.48 21.81
CA TYR A 40 16.13 47.50 23.16
C TYR A 40 17.66 47.71 23.16
N TYR A 41 18.37 47.10 22.21
CA TYR A 41 19.83 47.22 22.10
C TYR A 41 20.32 48.58 21.61
N ILE A 42 19.63 49.17 20.63
CA ILE A 42 19.95 50.53 20.16
C ILE A 42 19.82 51.53 21.33
N ILE A 43 18.90 51.27 22.27
CA ILE A 43 18.68 52.11 23.44
C ILE A 43 19.71 51.83 24.57
N LYS A 44 20.32 50.64 24.63
CA LYS A 44 21.17 50.20 25.75
C LYS A 44 22.50 49.60 25.29
N ALA A 45 23.21 50.31 24.42
CA ALA A 45 24.44 49.87 23.77
C ALA A 45 25.63 49.81 24.75
N GLU A 46 25.74 48.73 25.52
CA GLU A 46 26.98 48.27 26.14
C GLU A 46 27.37 46.87 25.63
N ARG A 47 28.68 46.63 25.64
CA ARG A 47 29.48 45.82 24.70
C ARG A 47 29.27 44.28 24.72
N GLU A 48 28.30 43.75 25.46
CA GLU A 48 28.14 42.30 25.70
C GLU A 48 27.06 41.61 24.83
N SER A 49 26.67 42.22 23.71
CA SER A 49 25.42 41.92 22.99
C SER A 49 25.47 40.82 21.93
N TRP A 50 26.67 40.40 21.52
CA TRP A 50 26.85 39.60 20.30
C TRP A 50 26.23 38.21 20.36
N ASN A 51 26.05 37.66 21.57
CA ASN A 51 25.43 36.35 21.75
C ASN A 51 23.97 36.33 21.28
N MET A 52 23.18 37.39 21.49
CA MET A 52 21.76 37.43 21.07
C MET A 52 21.57 37.46 19.54
N LEU A 53 22.51 38.02 18.80
CA LEU A 53 22.49 38.07 17.33
C LEU A 53 22.68 36.70 16.68
N LEU A 54 23.33 35.75 17.38
CA LEU A 54 23.51 34.36 16.94
C LEU A 54 22.29 33.48 17.24
N TRP A 55 21.48 33.81 18.25
CA TRP A 55 20.30 33.03 18.65
C TRP A 55 19.13 33.18 17.68
N VAL A 56 18.89 34.39 17.19
CA VAL A 56 17.79 34.68 16.25
C VAL A 56 17.82 33.83 14.97
N PRO A 57 18.97 33.68 14.26
CA PRO A 57 19.07 32.75 13.13
C PRO A 57 18.89 31.29 13.52
N GLY A 58 19.31 30.90 14.73
CA GLY A 58 19.17 29.54 15.26
C GLY A 58 17.71 29.15 15.45
N ASP A 59 16.92 30.01 16.08
CA ASP A 59 15.49 29.78 16.29
C ASP A 59 14.73 29.73 14.95
N LEU A 60 15.11 30.58 13.98
CA LEU A 60 14.54 30.57 12.64
C LEU A 60 14.87 29.26 11.89
N MET A 61 16.12 28.79 11.96
CA MET A 61 16.59 27.56 11.32
C MET A 61 15.94 26.31 11.91
N ILE A 62 15.82 26.24 13.24
CA ILE A 62 15.17 25.11 13.92
C ILE A 62 13.67 25.09 13.59
N SER A 63 13.04 26.27 13.52
CA SER A 63 11.63 26.38 13.15
C SER A 63 11.38 25.97 11.69
N LEU A 64 12.27 26.34 10.77
CA LEU A 64 12.27 25.83 9.39
C LEU A 64 12.46 24.31 9.36
N GLY A 65 13.36 23.76 10.17
CA GLY A 65 13.55 22.30 10.31
C GLY A 65 12.29 21.57 10.81
N ILE A 66 11.59 22.14 11.80
CA ILE A 66 10.32 21.64 12.33
C ILE A 66 9.24 21.63 11.25
N ILE A 67 9.14 22.70 10.45
CA ILE A 67 8.16 22.81 9.36
C ILE A 67 8.44 21.78 8.24
N LEU A 68 9.71 21.47 7.99
CA LEU A 68 10.12 20.62 6.88
C LEU A 68 10.16 19.12 7.23
N CYS A 69 10.24 18.73 8.51
CA CYS A 69 10.43 17.32 8.92
C CYS A 69 9.41 16.87 9.99
N GLU A 70 8.18 16.55 9.57
CA GLU A 70 7.12 16.05 10.45
C GLU A 70 7.55 14.78 11.25
N SER A 71 8.39 13.92 10.67
CA SER A 71 8.87 12.69 11.32
C SER A 71 9.92 12.92 12.41
N GLN A 72 10.65 14.04 12.36
CA GLN A 72 11.67 14.39 13.36
C GLN A 72 11.19 15.49 14.31
N LEU A 73 9.98 16.01 14.10
CA LEU A 73 9.43 17.16 14.80
C LEU A 73 9.50 17.00 16.32
N VAL A 74 9.14 15.83 16.86
CA VAL A 74 9.20 15.58 18.31
C VAL A 74 10.64 15.62 18.84
N LYS A 75 11.61 15.08 18.09
CA LYS A 75 13.02 15.09 18.47
C LYS A 75 13.63 16.49 18.37
N ILE A 76 13.30 17.23 17.31
CA ILE A 76 13.76 18.60 17.10
C ILE A 76 13.16 19.52 18.16
N LEU A 77 11.87 19.36 18.49
CA LEU A 77 11.20 20.12 19.54
C LEU A 77 11.84 19.88 20.91
N PHE A 78 12.16 18.62 21.23
CA PHE A 78 12.86 18.28 22.47
C PHE A 78 14.26 18.90 22.54
N LEU A 79 15.02 18.80 21.44
CA LEU A 79 16.35 19.41 21.34
C LEU A 79 16.27 20.93 21.46
N TYR A 80 15.29 21.58 20.83
CA TYR A 80 15.04 23.01 20.93
C TYR A 80 14.73 23.42 22.37
N SER A 81 13.82 22.70 23.05
CA SER A 81 13.52 22.94 24.46
C SER A 81 14.76 22.81 25.34
N ALA A 82 15.60 21.80 25.09
CA ALA A 82 16.83 21.58 25.85
C ALA A 82 17.86 22.69 25.64
N ILE A 83 18.04 23.13 24.38
CA ILE A 83 18.94 24.23 24.03
C ILE A 83 18.44 25.55 24.61
N GLY A 84 17.14 25.84 24.50
CA GLY A 84 16.52 27.03 25.08
C GLY A 84 16.61 27.04 26.61
N PHE A 85 16.41 25.90 27.26
CA PHE A 85 16.60 25.77 28.71
C PHE A 85 18.04 26.08 29.12
N LEU A 86 19.02 25.47 28.45
CA LEU A 86 20.43 25.67 28.76
C LEU A 86 20.87 27.12 28.56
N SER A 87 20.36 27.78 27.52
CA SER A 87 20.71 29.18 27.23
C SER A 87 20.19 30.15 28.28
N VAL A 88 18.96 29.95 28.76
CA VAL A 88 18.41 30.78 29.85
C VAL A 88 19.17 30.52 31.15
N VAL A 89 19.49 29.27 31.48
CA VAL A 89 20.28 28.94 32.67
C VAL A 89 21.66 29.59 32.62
N LEU A 90 22.37 29.48 31.49
CA LEU A 90 23.71 30.08 31.33
C LEU A 90 23.67 31.62 31.41
N ARG A 91 22.63 32.25 30.85
CA ARG A 91 22.47 33.71 30.88
C ARG A 91 22.19 34.20 32.29
N GLU A 92 21.27 33.58 32.98
CA GLU A 92 20.84 34.02 34.31
C GLU A 92 21.87 33.68 35.39
N TYR A 93 22.74 32.67 35.19
CA TYR A 93 23.88 32.43 36.10
C TYR A 93 24.89 33.60 36.12
N THR A 94 24.91 34.44 35.07
CA THR A 94 25.82 35.59 34.98
C THR A 94 25.31 36.87 35.63
N TYR A 95 24.01 36.95 35.93
CA TYR A 95 23.39 38.10 36.60
C TYR A 95 22.89 37.62 37.97
N GLU A 96 23.33 38.23 39.08
CA GLU A 96 22.91 37.88 40.46
C GLU A 96 21.41 38.15 40.71
N LEU A 97 20.54 37.44 40.00
CA LEU A 97 19.09 37.54 40.08
C LEU A 97 18.53 36.50 41.05
N ASP A 98 17.45 36.89 41.72
CA ASP A 98 16.76 36.05 42.69
C ASP A 98 16.23 34.76 42.01
N GLY A 99 16.60 33.60 42.53
CA GLY A 99 16.44 32.30 41.86
C GLY A 99 14.99 31.97 41.47
N PHE A 100 14.02 32.58 42.14
CA PHE A 100 12.60 32.43 41.81
C PHE A 100 12.23 33.05 40.46
N TYR A 101 12.78 34.22 40.12
CA TYR A 101 12.46 34.92 38.86
C TYR A 101 13.06 34.20 37.65
N ILE A 102 14.26 33.64 37.82
CA ILE A 102 14.94 32.78 36.85
C ILE A 102 14.05 31.58 36.51
N CYS A 103 13.54 30.87 37.52
CA CYS A 103 12.65 29.72 37.31
C CYS A 103 11.40 30.06 36.49
N ILE A 104 10.73 31.18 36.77
CA ILE A 104 9.53 31.61 36.02
C ILE A 104 9.89 31.92 34.56
N ARG A 105 10.97 32.67 34.32
CA ARG A 105 11.43 33.01 32.97
C ARG A 105 11.80 31.78 32.15
N VAL A 106 12.52 30.83 32.76
CA VAL A 106 12.86 29.54 32.16
C VAL A 106 11.58 28.78 31.79
N LEU A 107 10.62 28.68 32.71
CA LEU A 107 9.35 27.98 32.46
C LEU A 107 8.59 28.59 31.29
N GLN A 108 8.47 29.93 31.26
CA GLN A 108 7.71 30.66 30.25
C GLN A 108 8.35 30.61 28.86
N SER A 109 9.68 30.64 28.78
CA SER A 109 10.41 30.67 27.50
C SER A 109 10.69 29.29 26.94
N SER A 110 10.99 28.29 27.80
CA SER A 110 11.53 27.00 27.36
C SER A 110 10.53 25.86 27.42
N CYS A 111 9.54 25.91 28.32
CA CYS A 111 8.59 24.81 28.51
C CYS A 111 7.22 25.10 27.88
N VAL A 112 6.69 26.31 28.06
CA VAL A 112 5.32 26.66 27.63
C VAL A 112 5.15 26.62 26.10
N PRO A 113 6.01 27.25 25.27
CA PRO A 113 5.80 27.24 23.82
C PRO A 113 5.91 25.83 23.21
N PRO A 114 6.91 25.00 23.54
CA PRO A 114 7.00 23.62 23.05
C PRO A 114 5.82 22.75 23.49
N ALA A 115 5.39 22.86 24.76
CA ALA A 115 4.21 22.16 25.24
C ALA A 115 2.95 22.58 24.49
N LEU A 116 2.77 23.88 24.25
CA LEU A 116 1.63 24.40 23.48
C LEU A 116 1.66 23.90 22.02
N ILE A 117 2.83 23.93 21.37
CA ILE A 117 3.01 23.40 20.00
C ILE A 117 2.70 21.90 19.96
N ALA A 118 3.22 21.12 20.91
CA ALA A 118 2.94 19.70 21.03
C ALA A 118 1.43 19.44 21.21
N CYS A 119 0.77 20.18 22.11
CA CYS A 119 -0.68 20.11 22.33
C CYS A 119 -1.47 20.43 21.05
N ILE A 120 -1.08 21.47 20.29
CA ILE A 120 -1.70 21.83 19.02
C ILE A 120 -1.54 20.70 18.00
N ILE A 121 -0.33 20.14 17.86
CA ILE A 121 -0.06 19.05 16.91
C ILE A 121 -0.85 17.80 17.27
N ILE A 122 -0.87 17.42 18.56
CA ILE A 122 -1.66 16.29 19.06
C ILE A 122 -3.14 16.54 18.79
N ALA A 123 -3.67 17.73 19.06
CA ALA A 123 -5.07 18.07 18.82
C ALA A 123 -5.42 18.04 17.32
N LEU A 124 -4.55 18.55 16.45
CA LEU A 124 -4.73 18.50 15.00
C LEU A 124 -4.72 17.07 14.46
N ARG A 125 -3.74 16.25 14.90
CA ARG A 125 -3.68 14.83 14.54
C ARG A 125 -4.89 14.06 15.04
N TRP A 126 -5.28 14.26 16.30
CA TRP A 126 -6.48 13.65 16.87
C TRP A 126 -7.74 14.03 16.09
N ARG A 127 -7.87 15.31 15.70
CA ARG A 127 -8.98 15.78 14.85
C ARG A 127 -8.97 15.13 13.46
N ALA A 128 -7.80 15.01 12.82
CA ALA A 128 -7.66 14.37 11.52
C ALA A 128 -8.01 12.87 11.57
N VAL A 129 -7.50 12.15 12.57
CA VAL A 129 -7.82 10.74 12.81
C VAL A 129 -9.31 10.55 13.08
N ASN A 130 -9.91 11.37 13.95
CA ASN A 130 -11.35 11.30 14.23
C ASN A 130 -12.23 11.65 13.02
N HIS A 131 -11.77 12.56 12.17
CA HIS A 131 -12.46 12.85 10.92
C HIS A 131 -12.39 11.67 9.96
N ALA A 132 -11.20 11.11 9.72
CA ALA A 132 -11.03 9.93 8.88
C ALA A 132 -11.82 8.72 9.43
N HIS A 133 -11.79 8.51 10.74
CA HIS A 133 -12.56 7.46 11.42
C HIS A 133 -14.06 7.59 11.16
N ARG A 134 -14.64 8.80 11.34
CA ARG A 134 -16.07 9.04 11.05
C ARG A 134 -16.43 8.74 9.61
N LEU A 135 -15.58 9.13 8.65
CA LEU A 135 -15.83 8.83 7.25
C LEU A 135 -15.78 7.32 6.97
N VAL A 136 -14.83 6.60 7.55
CA VAL A 136 -14.76 5.13 7.43
C VAL A 136 -15.94 4.45 8.12
N CYS A 137 -16.43 4.95 9.26
CA CYS A 137 -17.65 4.45 9.89
C CYS A 137 -18.88 4.63 8.98
N ASN A 138 -18.98 5.74 8.26
CA ASN A 138 -20.06 5.95 7.30
C ASN A 138 -19.98 4.95 6.13
N ASP A 139 -18.77 4.71 5.61
CA ASP A 139 -18.54 3.71 4.56
C ASP A 139 -18.86 2.29 5.08
N GLN A 140 -18.46 1.98 6.32
CA GLN A 140 -18.76 0.72 6.99
C GLN A 140 -20.27 0.51 7.16
N ALA A 141 -21.03 1.57 7.48
CA ALA A 141 -22.48 1.49 7.56
C ALA A 141 -23.12 1.12 6.22
N GLN A 142 -22.61 1.65 5.10
CA GLN A 142 -23.09 1.29 3.76
C GLN A 142 -22.82 -0.19 3.45
N TYR A 143 -21.62 -0.69 3.74
CA TYR A 143 -21.31 -2.11 3.59
C TYR A 143 -22.16 -2.99 4.52
N GLN A 144 -22.45 -2.53 5.74
CA GLN A 144 -23.30 -3.25 6.67
C GLN A 144 -24.74 -3.36 6.16
N LEU A 145 -25.27 -2.33 5.48
CA LEU A 145 -26.59 -2.41 4.84
C LEU A 145 -26.61 -3.48 3.75
N VAL A 146 -25.59 -3.53 2.90
CA VAL A 146 -25.45 -4.57 1.86
C VAL A 146 -25.33 -5.96 2.49
N TRP A 147 -24.50 -6.10 3.52
CA TRP A 147 -24.33 -7.35 4.24
C TRP A 147 -25.63 -7.82 4.88
N SER A 148 -26.34 -6.95 5.62
CA SER A 148 -27.62 -7.28 6.25
C SER A 148 -28.70 -7.65 5.23
N ALA A 149 -28.75 -6.96 4.08
CA ALA A 149 -29.69 -7.28 3.00
C ALA A 149 -29.41 -8.67 2.40
N MET A 150 -28.14 -9.02 2.20
CA MET A 150 -27.75 -10.36 1.72
C MET A 150 -28.08 -11.43 2.78
N MET A 151 -27.75 -11.18 4.05
CA MET A 151 -28.01 -12.09 5.17
C MET A 151 -29.50 -12.31 5.48
N SER A 152 -30.38 -11.45 4.96
CA SER A 152 -31.84 -11.63 5.09
C SER A 152 -32.39 -12.75 4.21
N LYS A 153 -31.59 -13.23 3.24
CA LYS A 153 -31.94 -14.29 2.31
C LYS A 153 -31.44 -15.64 2.85
N PRO A 154 -32.33 -16.60 3.17
CA PRO A 154 -31.93 -17.91 3.67
C PRO A 154 -31.00 -18.69 2.73
N GLU A 155 -31.18 -18.51 1.42
CA GLU A 155 -30.34 -19.14 0.41
C GLU A 155 -28.88 -18.66 0.49
N ASP A 156 -28.65 -17.35 0.63
CA ASP A 156 -27.30 -16.79 0.73
C ASP A 156 -26.61 -17.26 2.03
N LEU A 157 -27.36 -17.40 3.12
CA LEU A 157 -26.86 -17.97 4.38
C LEU A 157 -26.37 -19.42 4.21
N ALA A 158 -27.13 -20.25 3.52
CA ALA A 158 -26.75 -21.63 3.24
C ALA A 158 -25.47 -21.67 2.38
N TYR A 159 -25.42 -20.87 1.31
CA TYR A 159 -24.22 -20.80 0.46
C TYR A 159 -22.99 -20.26 1.18
N LEU A 160 -23.15 -19.34 2.14
CA LEU A 160 -22.02 -18.87 2.97
C LEU A 160 -21.50 -19.96 3.93
N ALA A 161 -22.39 -20.79 4.48
CA ALA A 161 -22.00 -21.92 5.29
C ALA A 161 -21.24 -22.96 4.44
N ASP A 162 -21.79 -23.32 3.28
CA ASP A 162 -21.14 -24.22 2.32
C ASP A 162 -19.78 -23.67 1.86
N LEU A 163 -19.69 -22.37 1.59
CA LEU A 163 -18.44 -21.71 1.19
C LEU A 163 -17.38 -21.81 2.30
N LYS A 164 -17.78 -21.66 3.57
CA LYS A 164 -16.87 -21.80 4.71
C LYS A 164 -16.34 -23.23 4.81
N ASP A 165 -17.21 -24.23 4.66
CA ASP A 165 -16.83 -25.63 4.71
C ASP A 165 -15.89 -25.99 3.55
N GLU A 166 -16.20 -25.53 2.34
CA GLU A 166 -15.32 -25.68 1.18
C GLU A 166 -13.93 -25.09 1.44
N VAL A 167 -13.85 -23.85 1.93
CA VAL A 167 -12.57 -23.20 2.27
C VAL A 167 -11.78 -24.00 3.32
N ASN A 168 -12.44 -24.64 4.28
CA ASN A 168 -11.80 -25.46 5.30
C ASN A 168 -11.30 -26.81 4.76
N HIS A 169 -11.96 -27.36 3.74
CA HIS A 169 -11.59 -28.64 3.11
C HIS A 169 -10.48 -28.51 2.07
N LEU A 170 -10.30 -27.33 1.47
CA LEU A 170 -9.24 -27.10 0.50
C LEU A 170 -7.86 -27.25 1.15
N GLN A 171 -7.06 -28.17 0.62
CA GLN A 171 -5.68 -28.34 1.05
C GLN A 171 -4.82 -27.21 0.49
N PHE A 172 -4.18 -26.46 1.39
CA PHE A 172 -3.17 -25.48 1.00
C PHE A 172 -1.80 -26.14 0.99
N GLY A 173 -1.05 -25.89 -0.07
CA GLY A 173 0.34 -26.30 -0.16
C GLY A 173 1.00 -25.53 -1.26
N LEU A 174 2.26 -25.14 -1.05
CA LEU A 174 3.12 -24.83 -2.19
C LEU A 174 3.22 -26.09 -3.07
N PRO A 175 3.39 -25.96 -4.39
CA PRO A 175 3.58 -27.11 -5.24
C PRO A 175 4.70 -27.95 -4.63
N ARG A 176 4.40 -29.15 -4.12
CA ARG A 176 5.45 -30.10 -3.78
C ARG A 176 6.21 -30.26 -5.07
N SER A 177 7.49 -29.87 -5.08
CA SER A 177 8.35 -30.03 -6.25
C SER A 177 8.22 -31.49 -6.66
N LYS A 178 7.44 -31.77 -7.71
CA LYS A 178 7.44 -33.09 -8.31
C LYS A 178 8.92 -33.33 -8.62
N PRO A 179 9.51 -34.46 -8.18
CA PRO A 179 10.91 -34.76 -8.47
C PRO A 179 11.08 -34.49 -9.96
N ARG A 180 11.93 -33.51 -10.29
CA ARG A 180 12.11 -32.98 -11.64
C ARG A 180 12.41 -34.18 -12.50
N GLN A 181 11.39 -34.73 -13.17
CA GLN A 181 11.58 -35.81 -14.12
C GLN A 181 12.62 -35.24 -15.07
N GLN A 182 13.78 -35.91 -15.14
CA GLN A 182 14.86 -35.53 -16.02
C GLN A 182 14.29 -35.62 -17.44
N TYR A 183 13.66 -34.53 -17.89
CA TYR A 183 13.43 -34.29 -19.29
C TYR A 183 14.82 -34.24 -19.89
N THR A 184 15.22 -35.34 -20.51
CA THR A 184 16.43 -35.43 -21.31
C THR A 184 16.43 -34.25 -22.25
N HIS A 185 17.33 -33.30 -21.97
CA HIS A 185 17.52 -32.08 -22.74
C HIS A 185 17.92 -32.47 -24.17
N GLN A 186 16.94 -32.67 -25.05
CA GLN A 186 17.17 -32.48 -26.47
C GLN A 186 17.33 -30.97 -26.69
N SER A 187 18.51 -30.61 -27.18
CA SER A 187 19.01 -29.26 -27.44
C SER A 187 18.30 -28.56 -28.60
N GLY A 188 16.97 -28.53 -28.57
CA GLY A 188 16.14 -27.60 -29.35
C GLY A 188 15.78 -26.41 -28.48
N SER A 189 15.91 -25.19 -29.03
CA SER A 189 15.65 -23.96 -28.29
C SER A 189 14.23 -24.00 -27.70
N THR A 190 14.07 -23.67 -26.41
CA THR A 190 12.77 -23.68 -25.70
C THR A 190 11.69 -22.87 -26.45
N LEU A 191 12.12 -21.87 -27.22
CA LEU A 191 11.27 -21.00 -28.04
C LEU A 191 10.74 -21.65 -29.33
N GLU A 192 11.47 -22.54 -29.99
CA GLU A 192 10.93 -23.28 -31.15
C GLU A 192 9.73 -24.14 -30.74
N ARG A 193 9.78 -24.74 -29.55
CA ARG A 193 8.66 -25.51 -28.97
C ARG A 193 7.47 -24.62 -28.63
N LEU A 194 7.70 -23.44 -28.07
CA LEU A 194 6.62 -22.46 -27.82
C LEU A 194 5.98 -21.95 -29.12
N SER A 195 6.74 -21.81 -30.20
CA SER A 195 6.22 -21.42 -31.52
C SER A 195 5.37 -22.52 -32.18
N LEU A 196 5.64 -23.79 -31.86
CA LEU A 196 4.98 -24.95 -32.46
C LEU A 196 3.71 -25.40 -31.70
N HIS A 197 3.51 -24.96 -30.45
CA HIS A 197 2.32 -25.29 -29.64
C HIS A 197 1.40 -24.11 -29.35
N ALA A 198 1.81 -22.89 -29.70
CA ALA A 198 0.89 -21.76 -29.74
C ALA A 198 -0.08 -21.95 -30.92
N GLY A 199 -1.31 -22.42 -30.63
CA GLY A 199 -2.43 -22.26 -31.55
C GLY A 199 -2.59 -20.80 -31.98
N PRO A 200 -3.33 -20.49 -33.06
CA PRO A 200 -3.32 -19.19 -33.74
C PRO A 200 -3.99 -18.04 -32.96
N SER A 201 -4.02 -18.07 -31.62
CA SER A 201 -4.41 -16.90 -30.82
C SER A 201 -3.29 -15.85 -30.87
N ARG A 202 -3.54 -14.77 -31.63
CA ARG A 202 -2.64 -13.62 -31.84
C ARG A 202 -2.13 -12.98 -30.53
N GLN A 203 -2.76 -13.22 -29.38
CA GLN A 203 -2.30 -12.72 -28.08
C GLN A 203 -0.90 -13.24 -27.69
N TRP A 204 -0.50 -14.43 -28.13
CA TRP A 204 0.87 -14.88 -27.90
C TRP A 204 1.88 -14.23 -28.84
N SER A 205 1.44 -13.69 -29.98
CA SER A 205 2.35 -13.06 -30.95
C SER A 205 2.97 -11.78 -30.39
N TRP A 206 2.21 -10.91 -29.72
CA TRP A 206 2.80 -9.68 -29.15
C TRP A 206 3.69 -9.98 -27.95
N LEU A 207 3.32 -10.97 -27.11
CA LEU A 207 4.14 -11.38 -25.97
C LEU A 207 5.43 -12.04 -26.48
N ALA A 208 5.36 -12.88 -27.51
CA ALA A 208 6.52 -13.45 -28.18
C ALA A 208 7.38 -12.37 -28.87
N ILE A 209 6.76 -11.34 -29.48
CA ILE A 209 7.47 -10.18 -30.05
C ILE A 209 8.13 -9.33 -28.95
N TRP A 210 7.45 -9.12 -27.83
CA TRP A 210 7.97 -8.37 -26.70
C TRP A 210 9.11 -9.14 -26.01
N LEU A 211 8.91 -10.43 -25.75
CA LEU A 211 9.91 -11.33 -25.19
C LEU A 211 11.10 -11.52 -26.13
N SER A 212 10.90 -11.59 -27.45
CA SER A 212 12.01 -11.65 -28.42
C SER A 212 12.78 -10.33 -28.51
N LYS A 213 12.10 -9.18 -28.46
CA LYS A 213 12.76 -7.85 -28.41
C LYS A 213 13.54 -7.62 -27.11
N HIS A 214 13.08 -8.19 -25.99
CA HIS A 214 13.71 -8.01 -24.68
C HIS A 214 14.43 -9.27 -24.17
N GLN A 215 14.67 -10.26 -25.03
CA GLN A 215 15.09 -11.62 -24.68
C GLN A 215 16.41 -11.67 -23.90
N LEU A 216 17.39 -10.85 -24.28
CA LEU A 216 18.71 -10.80 -23.63
C LEU A 216 18.64 -10.18 -22.22
N ALA A 217 17.72 -9.24 -21.98
CA ALA A 217 17.52 -8.62 -20.68
C ALA A 217 16.59 -9.47 -19.80
N ALA A 218 15.49 -9.95 -20.37
CA ALA A 218 14.50 -10.77 -19.68
C ALA A 218 15.07 -12.14 -19.30
N SER A 219 15.83 -12.82 -20.17
CA SER A 219 16.49 -14.09 -19.78
C SER A 219 17.54 -13.90 -18.69
N LYS A 220 18.29 -12.79 -18.69
CA LYS A 220 19.20 -12.48 -17.58
C LYS A 220 18.45 -12.20 -16.27
N LEU A 221 17.25 -11.62 -16.32
CA LEU A 221 16.44 -11.33 -15.12
C LEU A 221 15.56 -12.50 -14.66
N LEU A 222 15.09 -13.33 -15.58
CA LEU A 222 14.22 -14.49 -15.34
C LEU A 222 15.03 -15.76 -15.07
N HIS A 223 16.12 -15.95 -15.81
CA HIS A 223 16.96 -17.13 -15.75
C HIS A 223 18.33 -16.87 -15.18
N THR A 224 18.62 -15.76 -14.46
CA THR A 224 19.93 -15.62 -13.80
C THR A 224 20.17 -16.87 -12.95
N PRO A 225 21.00 -17.81 -13.42
CA PRO A 225 21.41 -18.90 -12.58
C PRO A 225 22.41 -18.23 -11.66
N PHE A 226 22.22 -18.36 -10.34
CA PHE A 226 23.29 -17.95 -9.45
C PHE A 226 24.56 -18.68 -9.91
N CYS A 227 25.66 -17.93 -10.09
CA CYS A 227 26.94 -18.46 -10.52
C CYS A 227 27.34 -19.61 -9.58
N SER A 228 27.14 -20.84 -10.03
CA SER A 228 27.77 -22.03 -9.51
C SER A 228 29.01 -22.29 -10.35
N GLU A 229 30.02 -21.44 -10.19
CA GLU A 229 31.40 -21.80 -10.48
C GLU A 229 32.24 -21.49 -9.26
N SER A 230 32.24 -22.43 -8.31
CA SER A 230 33.49 -22.78 -7.65
C SER A 230 33.53 -24.30 -7.53
N ASN A 231 34.48 -24.90 -8.23
CA ASN A 231 34.85 -26.29 -8.09
C ASN A 231 35.29 -26.54 -6.64
N GLY A 232 34.42 -27.18 -5.86
CA GLY A 232 34.73 -27.65 -4.52
C GLY A 232 33.70 -28.69 -4.13
N GLN A 233 34.08 -29.97 -4.27
CA GLN A 233 33.28 -31.10 -3.79
C GLN A 233 32.89 -30.89 -2.32
N LEU A 234 31.59 -30.76 -2.04
CA LEU A 234 31.01 -30.91 -0.70
C LEU A 234 29.66 -31.64 -0.81
N PRO A 235 29.27 -32.38 0.24
CA PRO A 235 28.44 -33.56 0.14
C PRO A 235 26.95 -33.23 0.04
N PHE A 236 26.22 -34.17 -0.57
CA PHE A 236 24.77 -34.25 -0.58
C PHE A 236 24.22 -34.29 0.86
N HIS A 237 23.82 -33.13 1.37
CA HIS A 237 22.73 -33.02 2.35
C HIS A 237 21.61 -32.23 1.70
N ALA A 238 20.43 -32.85 1.66
CA ALA A 238 19.21 -32.29 1.13
C ALA A 238 18.66 -31.23 2.10
N ASP A 239 19.22 -30.03 2.09
CA ASP A 239 18.64 -28.89 2.79
C ASP A 239 17.62 -28.20 1.88
N SER A 240 16.39 -28.13 2.40
CA SER A 240 15.24 -27.37 1.90
C SER A 240 15.41 -25.84 1.92
N ASP A 241 16.62 -25.35 2.18
CA ASP A 241 16.84 -23.99 2.70
C ASP A 241 17.47 -23.01 1.69
N ASN A 242 17.72 -23.43 0.45
CA ASN A 242 18.17 -22.54 -0.63
C ASN A 242 17.04 -22.13 -1.58
N LEU A 243 15.85 -21.84 -1.04
CA LEU A 243 14.99 -20.83 -1.65
C LEU A 243 15.69 -19.48 -1.46
N SER A 244 16.68 -19.19 -2.32
CA SER A 244 17.32 -17.89 -2.39
C SER A 244 16.19 -16.84 -2.46
N LEU A 245 15.97 -16.12 -1.35
CA LEU A 245 14.84 -15.20 -1.25
C LEU A 245 14.90 -14.26 -2.45
N LEU A 246 13.75 -14.10 -3.12
CA LEU A 246 13.54 -13.04 -4.10
C LEU A 246 13.67 -11.71 -3.36
N ASN A 247 14.90 -11.20 -3.27
CA ASN A 247 15.25 -9.97 -2.55
C ASN A 247 15.18 -8.74 -3.45
N ASN A 248 14.94 -8.93 -4.75
CA ASN A 248 14.88 -7.85 -5.72
C ASN A 248 13.44 -7.62 -6.21
N LEU A 249 12.96 -6.41 -6.00
CA LEU A 249 11.66 -5.95 -6.48
C LEU A 249 11.56 -6.00 -8.01
N ASP A 250 12.64 -5.66 -8.73
CA ASP A 250 12.63 -5.66 -10.20
C ASP A 250 12.36 -7.04 -10.78
N GLN A 251 12.97 -8.08 -10.19
CA GLN A 251 12.75 -9.46 -10.60
C GLN A 251 11.29 -9.87 -10.39
N LEU A 252 10.70 -9.52 -9.24
CA LEU A 252 9.28 -9.76 -8.97
C LEU A 252 8.37 -9.03 -9.97
N TYR A 253 8.72 -7.83 -10.40
CA TYR A 253 7.97 -7.07 -11.41
C TYR A 253 8.06 -7.69 -12.80
N VAL A 254 9.23 -8.20 -13.20
CA VAL A 254 9.39 -8.92 -14.46
C VAL A 254 8.51 -10.17 -14.45
N GLN A 255 8.56 -10.96 -13.37
CA GLN A 255 7.71 -12.15 -13.21
C GLN A 255 6.22 -11.80 -13.25
N ALA A 256 5.79 -10.76 -12.53
CA ALA A 256 4.41 -10.30 -12.49
C ALA A 256 3.93 -9.85 -13.87
N THR A 257 4.74 -9.09 -14.61
CA THR A 257 4.44 -8.62 -15.97
C THR A 257 4.31 -9.79 -16.95
N CYS A 258 5.19 -10.79 -16.85
CA CYS A 258 5.11 -11.98 -17.69
C CYS A 258 3.85 -12.81 -17.40
N LEU A 259 3.48 -12.99 -16.13
CA LEU A 259 2.30 -13.79 -15.76
C LEU A 259 0.97 -13.07 -15.95
N HIS A 260 0.96 -11.75 -16.00
CA HIS A 260 -0.26 -10.95 -16.11
C HIS A 260 -1.23 -11.36 -17.23
N PRO A 261 -0.80 -11.53 -18.50
CA PRO A 261 -1.69 -11.99 -19.56
C PRO A 261 -2.23 -13.41 -19.32
N VAL A 262 -1.40 -14.32 -18.80
CA VAL A 262 -1.81 -15.70 -18.49
C VAL A 262 -2.85 -15.73 -17.39
N LEU A 263 -2.69 -14.89 -16.36
CA LEU A 263 -3.68 -14.74 -15.32
C LEU A 263 -5.01 -14.19 -15.86
N ILE A 264 -4.98 -13.24 -16.80
CA ILE A 264 -6.19 -12.70 -17.45
C ILE A 264 -6.95 -13.81 -18.17
N GLU A 265 -6.25 -14.64 -18.95
CA GLU A 265 -6.86 -15.77 -19.68
C GLU A 265 -7.54 -16.75 -18.72
N LYS A 266 -6.83 -17.20 -17.69
CA LYS A 266 -7.40 -18.08 -16.64
C LYS A 266 -8.60 -17.46 -15.94
N VAL A 267 -8.52 -16.18 -15.59
CA VAL A 267 -9.62 -15.46 -14.93
C VAL A 267 -10.84 -15.35 -15.83
N ARG A 268 -10.65 -15.19 -17.14
CA ARG A 268 -11.74 -15.17 -18.12
C ARG A 268 -12.42 -16.53 -18.23
N GLU A 269 -11.65 -17.62 -18.29
CA GLU A 269 -12.18 -18.99 -18.27
C GLU A 269 -13.02 -19.23 -17.01
N TRP A 270 -12.45 -18.99 -15.83
CA TRP A 270 -13.16 -19.19 -14.57
C TRP A 270 -14.42 -18.34 -14.47
N ALA A 271 -14.37 -17.09 -14.90
CA ALA A 271 -15.55 -16.22 -14.93
C ALA A 271 -16.62 -16.77 -15.89
N ALA A 272 -16.23 -17.31 -17.05
CA ALA A 272 -17.20 -17.83 -18.04
C ALA A 272 -17.95 -19.04 -17.47
N ASP A 273 -17.21 -19.94 -16.82
CA ASP A 273 -17.75 -21.17 -16.24
C ASP A 273 -18.57 -20.94 -14.96
N SER A 274 -18.40 -19.77 -14.32
CA SER A 274 -19.06 -19.43 -13.05
C SER A 274 -20.01 -18.24 -13.12
N ARG A 275 -20.36 -17.77 -14.33
CA ARG A 275 -21.22 -16.58 -14.53
C ARG A 275 -20.66 -15.31 -13.86
N GLY A 276 -19.33 -15.22 -13.79
CA GLY A 276 -18.62 -14.05 -13.32
C GLY A 276 -18.77 -12.85 -14.25
N LEU A 277 -18.58 -11.67 -13.67
CA LEU A 277 -18.71 -10.38 -14.33
C LEU A 277 -17.43 -9.56 -14.20
N PHE A 278 -17.16 -8.76 -15.22
CA PHE A 278 -16.09 -7.77 -15.23
C PHE A 278 -16.64 -6.36 -15.38
N LEU A 279 -15.89 -5.39 -14.86
CA LEU A 279 -16.20 -3.99 -15.02
C LEU A 279 -15.74 -3.56 -16.42
N ALA A 280 -16.65 -3.00 -17.21
CA ALA A 280 -16.34 -2.44 -18.52
C ALA A 280 -16.74 -0.96 -18.63
N SER A 281 -16.02 -0.21 -19.46
CA SER A 281 -16.37 1.15 -19.87
C SER A 281 -17.19 1.09 -21.17
N LEU A 282 -18.32 1.78 -21.22
CA LEU A 282 -19.21 1.78 -22.40
C LEU A 282 -18.60 2.49 -23.62
N ALA A 283 -17.73 3.47 -23.40
CA ALA A 283 -16.97 4.16 -24.43
C ALA A 283 -15.65 4.68 -23.86
N ALA A 284 -14.68 4.93 -24.74
CA ALA A 284 -13.41 5.55 -24.37
C ALA A 284 -13.67 6.95 -23.77
N GLY A 285 -13.43 7.11 -22.47
CA GLY A 285 -13.61 8.38 -21.76
C GLY A 285 -14.99 8.57 -21.11
N ASP A 286 -15.89 7.58 -21.20
CA ASP A 286 -17.14 7.61 -20.44
C ASP A 286 -16.93 7.05 -19.02
N ASP A 287 -17.43 7.79 -18.03
CA ASP A 287 -17.43 7.38 -16.62
C ASP A 287 -18.53 6.36 -16.32
N GLN A 288 -19.44 6.09 -17.26
CA GLN A 288 -20.43 5.03 -17.11
C GLN A 288 -19.77 3.65 -17.13
N GLN A 289 -19.85 2.98 -15.99
CA GLN A 289 -19.33 1.64 -15.77
C GLN A 289 -20.48 0.63 -15.82
N GLN A 290 -20.29 -0.45 -16.57
CA GLN A 290 -21.22 -1.56 -16.63
C GLN A 290 -20.53 -2.86 -16.28
N TRP A 291 -21.25 -3.74 -15.59
CA TRP A 291 -20.81 -5.11 -15.35
C TRP A 291 -21.20 -5.99 -16.55
N VAL A 292 -20.20 -6.59 -17.19
CA VAL A 292 -20.37 -7.42 -18.39
C VAL A 292 -19.84 -8.83 -18.16
N PRO A 293 -20.48 -9.85 -18.75
CA PRO A 293 -19.94 -11.20 -18.72
C PRO A 293 -18.71 -11.34 -19.64
N PRO A 294 -17.85 -12.36 -19.40
CA PRO A 294 -16.62 -12.60 -20.15
C PRO A 294 -16.81 -12.72 -21.67
N TYR A 295 -17.93 -13.30 -22.11
CA TYR A 295 -18.16 -13.60 -23.52
C TYR A 295 -18.52 -12.36 -24.36
N LEU A 296 -18.96 -11.25 -23.74
CA LEU A 296 -19.28 -10.00 -24.45
C LEU A 296 -18.02 -9.30 -25.00
N GLY A 297 -16.83 -9.69 -24.53
CA GLY A 297 -15.53 -9.23 -25.01
C GLY A 297 -14.87 -10.10 -26.08
N VAL A 298 -15.55 -11.12 -26.62
CA VAL A 298 -14.94 -12.06 -27.59
C VAL A 298 -15.01 -11.47 -29.01
N GLY A 299 -14.16 -10.47 -29.25
CA GLY A 299 -13.89 -9.81 -30.52
C GLY A 299 -12.78 -8.77 -30.31
N GLU A 300 -11.83 -8.63 -31.25
CA GLU A 300 -10.67 -7.71 -31.12
C GLU A 300 -11.10 -6.28 -30.74
N GLU A 301 -12.29 -5.85 -31.17
CA GLU A 301 -12.85 -4.51 -30.89
C GLU A 301 -13.41 -4.35 -29.47
N ASN A 302 -13.72 -5.42 -28.76
CA ASN A 302 -14.42 -5.36 -27.46
C ASN A 302 -13.53 -5.62 -26.24
N GLU A 303 -12.33 -6.18 -26.42
CA GLU A 303 -11.40 -6.42 -25.29
C GLU A 303 -10.92 -5.13 -24.63
N GLU A 304 -10.89 -4.01 -25.37
CA GLU A 304 -10.47 -2.70 -24.86
C GLU A 304 -11.42 -2.14 -23.79
N TYR A 305 -12.67 -2.60 -23.75
CA TYR A 305 -13.66 -2.09 -22.81
C TYR A 305 -13.53 -2.70 -21.42
N ILE A 306 -13.01 -3.93 -21.28
CA ILE A 306 -12.88 -4.58 -19.98
C ILE A 306 -11.73 -3.95 -19.19
N LYS A 307 -12.05 -3.46 -18.00
CA LYS A 307 -11.09 -2.82 -17.10
C LYS A 307 -10.32 -3.85 -16.28
N TRP A 308 -9.29 -4.42 -16.91
CA TRP A 308 -8.36 -5.32 -16.22
C TRP A 308 -7.56 -4.61 -15.13
N CYS A 309 -7.26 -5.35 -14.05
CA CYS A 309 -6.35 -4.83 -13.03
C CYS A 309 -4.94 -4.74 -13.61
N LYS A 310 -4.32 -3.55 -13.56
CA LYS A 310 -2.91 -3.37 -13.94
C LYS A 310 -2.00 -3.97 -12.87
N VAL A 311 -0.79 -4.36 -13.27
CA VAL A 311 0.30 -4.66 -12.33
C VAL A 311 0.43 -3.50 -11.33
N LYS A 312 0.60 -3.81 -10.05
CA LYS A 312 0.66 -2.80 -8.99
C LYS A 312 1.73 -1.75 -9.32
N ALA A 313 1.43 -0.46 -9.11
CA ALA A 313 2.42 0.61 -9.26
C ALA A 313 3.60 0.47 -8.28
N VAL A 314 4.83 0.77 -8.75
CA VAL A 314 6.08 0.60 -7.99
C VAL A 314 6.03 1.29 -6.63
N ASP A 315 5.65 2.57 -6.58
CA ASP A 315 5.57 3.33 -5.33
C ASP A 315 4.67 2.66 -4.30
N ARG A 316 3.54 2.09 -4.74
CA ARG A 316 2.60 1.38 -3.86
C ARG A 316 3.14 0.03 -3.40
N ALA A 317 3.94 -0.65 -4.22
CA ALA A 317 4.61 -1.89 -3.82
C ALA A 317 5.68 -1.61 -2.77
N VAL A 318 6.53 -0.60 -2.97
CA VAL A 318 7.55 -0.16 -2.01
C VAL A 318 6.92 0.24 -0.69
N GLN A 319 5.90 1.11 -0.72
CA GLN A 319 5.17 1.52 0.49
C GLN A 319 4.63 0.31 1.26
N LYS A 320 4.04 -0.66 0.55
CA LYS A 320 3.50 -1.88 1.17
C LYS A 320 4.60 -2.78 1.75
N ALA A 321 5.71 -2.97 1.05
CA ALA A 321 6.82 -3.80 1.52
C ALA A 321 7.46 -3.22 2.80
N VAL A 322 7.77 -1.92 2.79
CA VAL A 322 8.35 -1.22 3.96
C VAL A 322 7.41 -1.34 5.15
N ARG A 323 6.12 -1.06 4.95
CA ARG A 323 5.16 -0.94 6.04
C ARG A 323 4.68 -2.27 6.60
N SER A 324 4.32 -3.22 5.74
CA SER A 324 3.67 -4.46 6.15
C SER A 324 4.62 -5.65 6.25
N TYR A 325 5.79 -5.58 5.61
CA TYR A 325 6.69 -6.72 5.47
C TYR A 325 8.12 -6.43 5.93
N GLY A 326 8.39 -5.27 6.54
CA GLY A 326 9.74 -4.95 7.03
C GLY A 326 10.77 -4.91 5.92
N GLN A 327 10.39 -4.40 4.75
CA GLN A 327 11.19 -4.35 3.51
C GLN A 327 11.40 -5.71 2.80
N ASP A 328 10.83 -6.79 3.31
CA ASP A 328 10.83 -8.09 2.62
C ASP A 328 9.87 -8.09 1.43
N VAL A 329 10.41 -7.90 0.23
CA VAL A 329 9.66 -7.84 -1.03
C VAL A 329 9.13 -9.21 -1.45
N SER A 330 9.70 -10.32 -0.98
CA SER A 330 9.25 -11.67 -1.32
C SER A 330 7.83 -11.97 -0.83
N ARG A 331 7.33 -11.17 0.13
CA ARG A 331 5.98 -11.26 0.70
C ARG A 331 4.93 -10.46 -0.07
N LEU A 332 5.32 -9.77 -1.16
CA LEU A 332 4.41 -9.04 -2.06
C LEU A 332 3.66 -9.99 -3.01
N VAL A 333 2.58 -10.58 -2.50
CA VAL A 333 1.75 -11.57 -3.23
C VAL A 333 0.66 -10.99 -4.13
N ASP A 334 0.62 -9.66 -4.31
CA ASP A 334 -0.45 -8.97 -5.02
C ASP A 334 0.07 -7.97 -6.08
N LEU A 335 1.29 -8.21 -6.60
CA LEU A 335 1.85 -7.45 -7.72
C LEU A 335 1.04 -7.70 -9.00
N CYS A 336 0.88 -8.97 -9.35
CA CYS A 336 -0.05 -9.45 -10.37
C CYS A 336 -1.36 -9.84 -9.69
N ARG A 337 -2.47 -9.19 -10.08
CA ARG A 337 -3.76 -9.42 -9.44
C ARG A 337 -4.92 -9.20 -10.40
N GLN A 338 -6.02 -9.90 -10.16
CA GLN A 338 -7.27 -9.74 -10.90
C GLN A 338 -8.49 -9.84 -9.99
N CYS A 339 -9.66 -9.58 -10.57
CA CYS A 339 -10.93 -9.55 -9.86
C CYS A 339 -12.05 -10.14 -10.73
N ILE A 340 -12.90 -10.98 -10.13
CA ILE A 340 -14.17 -11.42 -10.72
C ILE A 340 -15.30 -10.98 -9.78
N CYS A 341 -16.35 -10.39 -10.36
CA CYS A 341 -17.54 -10.00 -9.60
C CYS A 341 -18.71 -10.96 -9.86
N PHE A 342 -19.58 -11.13 -8.86
CA PHE A 342 -20.71 -12.07 -8.93
C PHE A 342 -21.99 -11.43 -8.43
N GLU A 343 -23.12 -11.76 -9.05
CA GLU A 343 -24.44 -11.25 -8.61
C GLU A 343 -24.86 -11.86 -7.26
N ASN A 344 -24.46 -13.10 -6.97
CA ASN A 344 -24.88 -13.87 -5.81
C ASN A 344 -23.76 -14.75 -5.23
N VAL A 345 -23.97 -15.27 -4.02
CA VAL A 345 -22.98 -16.09 -3.30
C VAL A 345 -22.79 -17.45 -3.94
N GLN A 346 -23.85 -18.02 -4.53
CA GLN A 346 -23.81 -19.33 -5.20
C GLN A 346 -22.78 -19.37 -6.33
N ASP A 347 -22.82 -18.38 -7.23
CA ASP A 347 -21.92 -18.27 -8.38
C ASP A 347 -20.47 -18.06 -7.93
N LEU A 348 -20.26 -17.26 -6.88
CA LEU A 348 -18.96 -17.06 -6.26
C LEU A 348 -18.41 -18.37 -5.68
N ALA A 349 -19.23 -19.14 -4.96
CA ALA A 349 -18.84 -20.43 -4.39
C ALA A 349 -18.56 -21.47 -5.49
N ASN A 350 -19.35 -21.46 -6.58
CA ASN A 350 -19.09 -22.30 -7.74
C ASN A 350 -17.76 -21.95 -8.41
N CYS A 351 -17.43 -20.66 -8.54
CA CYS A 351 -16.13 -20.21 -9.05
C CYS A 351 -14.97 -20.76 -8.22
N LEU A 352 -15.07 -20.73 -6.88
CA LEU A 352 -14.04 -21.30 -6.01
C LEU A 352 -13.83 -22.80 -6.29
N LYS A 353 -14.91 -23.57 -6.47
CA LYS A 353 -14.84 -25.00 -6.80
C LYS A 353 -14.18 -25.25 -8.15
N ILE A 354 -14.50 -24.44 -9.16
CA ILE A 354 -13.87 -24.50 -10.49
C ILE A 354 -12.37 -24.23 -10.38
N ILE A 355 -11.96 -23.19 -9.65
CA ILE A 355 -10.55 -22.86 -9.45
C ILE A 355 -9.82 -23.98 -8.68
N ALA A 356 -10.47 -24.55 -7.66
CA ALA A 356 -9.89 -25.64 -6.87
C ALA A 356 -9.71 -26.94 -7.69
N ALA A 357 -10.57 -27.18 -8.67
CA ALA A 357 -10.46 -28.32 -9.58
C ALA A 357 -9.44 -28.10 -10.72
N ASP A 358 -8.93 -26.87 -10.88
CA ASP A 358 -7.98 -26.53 -11.93
C ASP A 358 -6.57 -27.01 -11.60
N HIS A 359 -6.16 -28.10 -12.25
CA HIS A 359 -4.83 -28.71 -12.09
C HIS A 359 -3.66 -27.82 -12.54
N THR A 360 -3.94 -26.74 -13.28
CA THR A 360 -2.91 -25.76 -13.67
C THR A 360 -2.69 -24.70 -12.61
N VAL A 361 -3.43 -24.75 -11.50
CA VAL A 361 -3.35 -23.78 -10.41
C VAL A 361 -3.02 -24.45 -9.10
N CYS A 362 -2.22 -23.75 -8.31
CA CYS A 362 -1.92 -24.14 -6.94
C CYS A 362 -2.38 -23.02 -5.99
N LEU A 363 -3.38 -23.32 -5.16
CA LEU A 363 -3.91 -22.43 -4.14
C LEU A 363 -2.93 -22.33 -2.96
N VAL A 364 -2.38 -21.14 -2.74
CA VAL A 364 -1.39 -20.86 -1.69
C VAL A 364 -2.08 -20.43 -0.40
N ARG A 365 -3.10 -19.57 -0.50
CA ARG A 365 -3.83 -19.05 0.67
C ARG A 365 -5.20 -18.53 0.27
N ILE A 366 -6.18 -18.71 1.15
CA ILE A 366 -7.50 -18.07 1.05
C ILE A 366 -7.71 -17.13 2.24
N LYS A 367 -8.27 -15.95 1.97
CA LYS A 367 -8.76 -15.02 2.97
C LYS A 367 -10.26 -14.85 2.78
N ASN A 368 -11.04 -15.56 3.58
CA ASN A 368 -12.49 -15.49 3.54
C ASN A 368 -13.00 -14.34 4.43
N ARG A 369 -13.25 -13.17 3.84
CA ARG A 369 -13.91 -12.05 4.55
C ARG A 369 -15.44 -12.09 4.44
N LEU A 370 -15.98 -13.09 3.76
CA LEU A 370 -17.39 -13.41 3.72
C LEU A 370 -17.80 -14.37 4.86
N ASP A 371 -16.86 -14.83 5.70
CA ASP A 371 -17.22 -15.61 6.90
C ASP A 371 -18.10 -14.76 7.84
N LEU A 372 -19.13 -15.39 8.40
CA LEU A 372 -20.09 -14.78 9.32
C LEU A 372 -19.41 -14.18 10.57
N HIS A 373 -18.31 -14.78 11.00
CA HIS A 373 -17.53 -14.34 12.17
C HIS A 373 -16.35 -13.43 11.80
N TYR A 374 -16.19 -13.06 10.53
CA TYR A 374 -15.16 -12.10 10.14
C TYR A 374 -15.48 -10.70 10.68
N ASP A 375 -14.51 -10.12 11.40
CA ASP A 375 -14.55 -8.73 11.86
C ASP A 375 -14.32 -7.75 10.69
N ALA A 376 -15.42 -7.24 10.14
CA ALA A 376 -15.39 -6.30 9.04
C ALA A 376 -14.83 -4.91 9.42
N GLY A 377 -14.69 -4.60 10.72
CA GLY A 377 -14.07 -3.33 11.16
C GLY A 377 -12.64 -3.17 10.65
N GLN A 378 -11.90 -4.27 10.51
CA GLN A 378 -10.51 -4.28 10.01
C GLN A 378 -10.40 -3.88 8.53
N SER A 379 -11.46 -4.04 7.75
CA SER A 379 -11.51 -3.68 6.33
C SER A 379 -12.43 -2.50 6.03
N GLY A 380 -12.86 -1.76 7.06
CA GLY A 380 -13.81 -0.65 6.90
C GLY A 380 -15.18 -1.09 6.37
N GLY A 381 -15.61 -2.31 6.74
CA GLY A 381 -16.86 -2.93 6.27
C GLY A 381 -16.72 -3.76 5.00
N TYR A 382 -15.65 -3.58 4.22
CA TYR A 382 -15.49 -4.26 2.94
C TYR A 382 -15.29 -5.77 3.10
N ARG A 383 -16.01 -6.57 2.30
CA ARG A 383 -15.96 -8.04 2.31
C ARG A 383 -15.71 -8.58 0.90
N ASN A 384 -14.91 -9.64 0.81
CA ASN A 384 -14.60 -10.39 -0.40
C ASN A 384 -13.98 -11.74 -0.04
N LEU A 385 -13.81 -12.61 -1.04
CA LEU A 385 -12.96 -13.80 -0.93
C LEU A 385 -11.69 -13.56 -1.73
N ALA A 386 -10.54 -13.45 -1.06
CA ALA A 386 -9.26 -13.22 -1.73
C ALA A 386 -8.42 -14.51 -1.74
N LEU A 387 -8.00 -14.91 -2.94
CA LEU A 387 -7.19 -16.09 -3.21
C LEU A 387 -5.78 -15.64 -3.57
N ASN A 388 -4.78 -16.23 -2.93
CA ASN A 388 -3.41 -16.21 -3.39
C ASN A 388 -3.14 -17.54 -4.08
N LEU A 389 -2.71 -17.48 -5.34
CA LEU A 389 -2.50 -18.67 -6.15
C LEU A 389 -1.22 -18.54 -6.99
N SER A 390 -0.67 -19.67 -7.40
CA SER A 390 0.41 -19.75 -8.37
C SER A 390 -0.06 -20.52 -9.61
N LEU A 391 0.41 -20.09 -10.78
CA LEU A 391 0.09 -20.75 -12.05
C LEU A 391 1.18 -21.76 -12.36
N THR A 392 0.80 -23.02 -12.52
CA THR A 392 1.66 -24.18 -12.80
C THR A 392 1.42 -24.74 -14.20
N THR A 393 1.15 -23.86 -15.17
CA THR A 393 1.03 -24.22 -16.58
C THR A 393 2.40 -24.68 -17.11
N GLU A 394 2.40 -25.43 -18.22
CA GLU A 394 3.66 -25.80 -18.89
C GLU A 394 4.50 -24.56 -19.21
N TRP A 395 3.83 -23.50 -19.67
CA TRP A 395 4.45 -22.22 -19.98
C TRP A 395 5.10 -21.57 -18.74
N SER A 396 4.38 -21.43 -17.63
CA SER A 396 4.94 -20.80 -16.42
C SER A 396 6.09 -21.61 -15.84
N CYS A 397 5.99 -22.94 -15.85
CA CYS A 397 7.07 -23.84 -15.42
C CYS A 397 8.31 -23.71 -16.32
N SER A 398 8.13 -23.59 -17.64
CA SER A 398 9.25 -23.44 -18.58
C SER A 398 10.06 -22.16 -18.37
N LEU A 399 9.42 -21.12 -17.81
CA LEU A 399 10.01 -19.82 -17.51
C LEU A 399 10.44 -19.67 -16.03
N GLY A 400 10.26 -20.69 -15.20
CA GLY A 400 10.56 -20.61 -13.76
C GLY A 400 9.62 -19.65 -12.99
N LEU A 401 8.40 -19.44 -13.50
CA LEU A 401 7.39 -18.52 -12.96
C LEU A 401 6.38 -19.23 -12.05
N GLU A 402 6.45 -20.55 -11.90
CA GLU A 402 5.49 -21.37 -11.15
C GLU A 402 5.47 -21.09 -9.64
N LYS A 403 6.47 -20.36 -9.12
CA LYS A 403 6.54 -19.92 -7.72
C LYS A 403 6.02 -18.50 -7.49
N HIS A 404 5.75 -17.74 -8.54
CA HIS A 404 5.22 -16.39 -8.40
C HIS A 404 3.75 -16.45 -7.98
N VAL A 405 3.41 -15.68 -6.94
CA VAL A 405 2.06 -15.66 -6.37
C VAL A 405 1.27 -14.48 -6.91
N CYS A 406 0.12 -14.79 -7.48
CA CYS A 406 -0.89 -13.84 -7.92
C CYS A 406 -2.02 -13.71 -6.89
N GLU A 407 -2.70 -12.57 -6.85
CA GLU A 407 -3.90 -12.36 -6.04
C GLU A 407 -5.16 -12.33 -6.94
N LEU A 408 -6.14 -13.18 -6.67
CA LEU A 408 -7.46 -13.14 -7.28
C LEU A 408 -8.51 -12.75 -6.23
N GLN A 409 -9.29 -11.71 -6.50
CA GLN A 409 -10.40 -11.31 -5.64
C GLN A 409 -11.74 -11.74 -6.25
N LEU A 410 -12.51 -12.52 -5.51
CA LEU A 410 -13.90 -12.81 -5.83
C LEU A 410 -14.78 -11.90 -4.98
N ILE A 411 -15.57 -11.04 -5.62
CA ILE A 411 -16.35 -9.99 -4.96
C ILE A 411 -17.82 -10.13 -5.36
N LEU A 412 -18.74 -9.89 -4.45
CA LEU A 412 -20.14 -9.72 -4.81
C LEU A 412 -20.35 -8.32 -5.41
N LYS A 413 -21.12 -8.23 -6.49
CA LYS A 413 -21.39 -6.99 -7.23
C LYS A 413 -21.92 -5.90 -6.31
N SER A 414 -22.82 -6.23 -5.40
CA SER A 414 -23.36 -5.30 -4.39
C SER A 414 -22.26 -4.68 -3.50
N PHE A 415 -21.20 -5.42 -3.17
CA PHE A 415 -20.02 -4.87 -2.48
C PHE A 415 -19.11 -4.07 -3.40
N ALA A 416 -18.97 -4.49 -4.66
CA ALA A 416 -18.17 -3.79 -5.65
C ALA A 416 -18.76 -2.41 -6.01
N GLU A 417 -20.09 -2.28 -6.06
CA GLU A 417 -20.79 -1.03 -6.35
C GLU A 417 -20.67 0.01 -5.23
N VAL A 418 -20.62 -0.42 -3.97
CA VAL A 418 -20.35 0.49 -2.83
C VAL A 418 -18.89 0.96 -2.83
N LYS A 419 -17.99 0.18 -3.44
CA LYS A 419 -16.55 0.48 -3.50
C LYS A 419 -16.25 1.62 -4.49
N SER A 420 -16.50 2.84 -4.04
CA SER A 420 -16.08 4.05 -4.76
C SER A 420 -14.56 4.26 -4.67
N ASN A 421 -13.98 4.88 -5.70
CA ASN A 421 -12.57 5.31 -5.69
C ASN A 421 -12.27 6.21 -4.48
N GLU A 422 -13.21 7.09 -4.13
CA GLU A 422 -13.08 8.00 -2.99
C GLU A 422 -13.17 7.23 -1.66
N GLY A 423 -14.08 6.27 -1.50
CA GLY A 423 -14.13 5.38 -0.33
C GLY A 423 -12.83 4.60 -0.14
N HIS A 424 -12.25 4.07 -1.22
CA HIS A 424 -10.95 3.42 -1.16
C HIS A 424 -9.84 4.38 -0.71
N ARG A 425 -9.83 5.61 -1.23
CA ARG A 425 -8.87 6.66 -0.84
C ARG A 425 -9.01 6.99 0.65
N ARG A 426 -10.24 7.18 1.15
CA ARG A 426 -10.52 7.46 2.57
C ARG A 426 -10.03 6.33 3.47
N TYR A 427 -10.30 5.08 3.09
CA TYR A 427 -9.81 3.91 3.83
C TYR A 427 -8.27 3.86 3.87
N VAL A 428 -7.60 4.13 2.74
CA VAL A 428 -6.13 4.19 2.69
C VAL A 428 -5.61 5.26 3.65
N ILE A 429 -6.18 6.47 3.62
CA ILE A 429 -5.80 7.56 4.54
C ILE A 429 -6.00 7.14 6.00
N PHE A 430 -7.17 6.60 6.33
CA PHE A 430 -7.48 6.17 7.70
C PHE A 430 -6.52 5.11 8.22
N ARG A 431 -6.23 4.09 7.40
CA ARG A 431 -5.27 3.04 7.74
C ARG A 431 -3.86 3.60 7.90
N ASP A 432 -3.43 4.44 6.97
CA ASP A 432 -2.08 5.03 6.99
C ASP A 432 -1.92 5.96 8.22
N LEU A 433 -2.98 6.66 8.65
CA LEU A 433 -3.02 7.45 9.89
C LEU A 433 -2.95 6.61 11.17
N ARG A 434 -3.34 5.33 11.12
CA ARG A 434 -3.21 4.39 12.26
C ARG A 434 -1.80 3.81 12.41
N GLY A 435 -0.95 3.98 11.40
CA GLY A 435 0.40 3.40 11.39
C GLY A 435 0.45 1.89 11.13
N GLU A 436 -0.58 1.33 10.49
CA GLU A 436 -0.65 -0.08 10.04
C GLU A 436 -0.10 -0.31 8.63
#